data_AF-A0A3A4NG22-F1
#
_entry.id   AF-A0A3A4NG22-F1
#
_cell.length_a   1.000
_cell.length_b   1.000
_cell.length_c   1.000
_cell.angle_alpha   90.00
_cell.angle_beta   90.00
_cell.angle_gamma   90.00
#
_symmetry.space_group_name_H-M   'P 1'
#
loop_
_entity.id
_entity.type
_entity.pdbx_description
1 polymer ?
#
loop_
_entity_poly.entity_id
_entity_poly.type
_entity_poly.pdbx_seq_one_letter_code
_entity_poly.pdbx_strand_id
1 'polypeptide(L)'
;MRSPLPGFLAALSMICLVAVSPAGAQLTGIDDLCRLHGVEDADSIGKIRKAYLEAMATGIPEEVLFPFVEDVLRHKLNCGQMVRVLDVTARLRKADLPYFVVFSKVREGVAKEAPPARVVDAAEAKFKTLSESRDVLKSLGSLGYSVRDPQNAAVVVSSYIERGYAPAEIVTQIRNKGIEGGGFAALSGVVENPVKRKAH
;
A
#
# COMPACT_ATOMS: atom_id res chain seq x y z
N MET A 1 40.40 64.35 -39.27
CA MET A 1 39.98 63.19 -40.08
C MET A 1 40.17 61.91 -39.27
N ARG A 2 39.13 61.46 -38.57
CA ARG A 2 39.00 60.10 -38.02
C ARG A 2 37.53 59.72 -38.13
N SER A 3 37.31 58.57 -38.76
CA SER A 3 36.06 58.00 -39.23
C SER A 3 35.18 57.50 -38.09
N PRO A 4 33.84 57.51 -38.22
CA PRO A 4 32.92 56.85 -37.30
C PRO A 4 32.38 55.54 -37.91
N LEU A 5 32.42 54.42 -37.19
CA LEU A 5 31.65 53.19 -37.49
C LEU A 5 31.59 52.32 -36.20
N PRO A 6 30.59 51.45 -36.03
CA PRO A 6 29.17 51.78 -35.94
C PRO A 6 28.50 51.09 -34.72
N GLY A 7 27.27 51.50 -34.46
CA GLY A 7 26.45 51.11 -33.32
C GLY A 7 26.18 49.61 -33.18
N PHE A 8 26.18 49.21 -31.92
CA PHE A 8 25.58 47.99 -31.39
C PHE A 8 24.11 47.86 -31.78
N LEU A 9 23.77 46.81 -32.52
CA LEU A 9 22.42 46.25 -32.57
C LEU A 9 22.54 44.74 -32.37
N ALA A 10 22.61 44.32 -31.11
CA ALA A 10 22.39 42.94 -30.71
C ALA A 10 20.87 42.69 -30.73
N ALA A 11 20.36 42.21 -31.87
CA ALA A 11 19.02 41.66 -31.95
C ALA A 11 19.01 40.33 -31.19
N LEU A 12 18.58 40.37 -29.93
CA LEU A 12 18.24 39.18 -29.15
C LEU A 12 17.01 38.55 -29.80
N SER A 13 17.23 37.60 -30.70
CA SER A 13 16.18 36.74 -31.24
C SER A 13 15.74 35.81 -30.11
N MET A 14 14.64 36.19 -29.48
CA MET A 14 13.90 35.42 -28.50
C MET A 14 13.26 34.23 -29.22
N ILE A 15 14.05 33.17 -29.45
CA ILE A 15 13.53 31.87 -29.85
C ILE A 15 12.70 31.38 -28.67
N CYS A 16 11.38 31.53 -28.77
CA CYS A 16 10.44 30.76 -28.00
C CYS A 16 10.69 29.29 -28.36
N LEU A 17 11.48 28.60 -27.53
CA LEU A 17 11.38 27.15 -27.44
C LEU A 17 9.95 26.89 -26.98
N VAL A 18 9.07 26.62 -27.95
CA VAL A 18 7.85 25.90 -27.70
C VAL A 18 8.33 24.54 -27.21
N ALA A 19 8.35 24.37 -25.88
CA ALA A 19 8.40 23.07 -25.28
C ALA A 19 7.16 22.34 -25.79
N VAL A 20 7.32 21.59 -26.88
CA VAL A 20 6.40 20.54 -27.26
C VAL A 20 6.49 19.55 -26.10
N SER A 21 5.62 19.78 -25.12
CA SER A 21 5.30 18.75 -24.14
C SER A 21 4.85 17.56 -24.96
N PRO A 22 5.44 16.37 -24.80
CA PRO A 22 4.88 15.17 -25.39
C PRO A 22 3.57 14.86 -24.65
N ALA A 23 2.51 15.57 -25.01
CA ALA A 23 1.15 15.12 -24.80
C ALA A 23 0.96 13.92 -25.74
N GLY A 24 0.95 12.71 -25.18
CA GLY A 24 0.66 11.52 -25.99
C GLY A 24 1.25 10.20 -25.54
N ALA A 25 1.64 10.00 -24.27
CA ALA A 25 1.45 8.68 -23.69
C ALA A 25 0.03 8.67 -23.13
N GLN A 26 -0.93 8.22 -23.93
CA GLN A 26 -2.29 7.95 -23.47
C GLN A 26 -2.18 7.10 -22.21
N LEU A 27 -2.68 7.60 -21.08
CA LEU A 27 -2.99 6.78 -19.93
C LEU A 27 -3.97 5.71 -20.44
N THR A 28 -3.46 4.52 -20.70
CA THR A 28 -4.27 3.33 -20.97
C THR A 28 -5.17 3.17 -19.77
N GLY A 29 -6.47 3.40 -19.93
CA GLY A 29 -7.41 3.26 -18.81
C GLY A 29 -7.38 1.82 -18.29
N ILE A 30 -7.94 1.58 -17.10
CA ILE A 30 -8.05 0.23 -16.53
C ILE A 30 -8.67 -0.77 -17.52
N ASP A 31 -9.60 -0.32 -18.35
CA ASP A 31 -10.20 -1.10 -19.45
C ASP A 31 -9.18 -1.53 -20.50
N ASP A 32 -8.33 -0.62 -20.96
CA ASP A 32 -7.31 -0.90 -21.96
C ASP A 32 -6.21 -1.82 -21.40
N LEU A 33 -5.87 -1.63 -20.12
CA LEU A 33 -4.96 -2.52 -19.40
C LEU A 33 -5.53 -3.94 -19.32
N CYS A 34 -6.82 -4.09 -19.01
CA CYS A 34 -7.48 -5.39 -18.99
C CYS A 34 -7.42 -6.07 -20.38
N ARG A 35 -7.75 -5.33 -21.45
CA ARG A 35 -7.69 -5.86 -22.83
C ARG A 35 -6.27 -6.25 -23.24
N LEU A 36 -5.28 -5.43 -22.91
CA LEU A 36 -3.87 -5.69 -23.17
C LEU A 36 -3.40 -7.02 -22.55
N HIS A 37 -3.96 -7.38 -21.40
CA HIS A 37 -3.64 -8.61 -20.69
C HIS A 37 -4.63 -9.76 -20.94
N GLY A 38 -5.45 -9.67 -21.99
CA GLY A 38 -6.30 -10.78 -22.45
C GLY A 38 -7.60 -10.98 -21.67
N VAL A 39 -8.06 -9.96 -20.93
CA VAL A 39 -9.43 -9.94 -20.40
C VAL A 39 -10.34 -9.38 -21.49
N GLU A 40 -11.00 -10.26 -22.24
CA GLU A 40 -11.78 -9.88 -23.43
C GLU A 40 -13.25 -9.59 -23.12
N ASP A 41 -13.81 -10.18 -22.06
CA ASP A 41 -15.23 -10.06 -21.76
C ASP A 41 -15.57 -8.76 -21.03
N ALA A 42 -16.55 -8.02 -21.58
CA ALA A 42 -16.94 -6.71 -21.08
C ALA A 42 -17.46 -6.73 -19.63
N ASP A 43 -18.05 -7.84 -19.19
CA ASP A 43 -18.53 -8.02 -17.82
C ASP A 43 -17.36 -8.08 -16.82
N SER A 44 -16.33 -8.88 -17.10
CA SER A 44 -15.12 -8.95 -16.27
C SER A 44 -14.37 -7.64 -16.22
N ILE A 45 -14.21 -6.95 -17.36
CA ILE A 45 -13.61 -5.60 -17.38
C ILE A 45 -14.44 -4.66 -16.50
N GLY A 46 -15.76 -4.69 -16.63
CA GLY A 46 -16.66 -3.86 -15.82
C GLY A 46 -16.54 -4.12 -14.32
N LYS A 47 -16.41 -5.39 -13.90
CA LYS A 47 -16.21 -5.79 -12.51
C LYS A 47 -14.86 -5.34 -11.97
N ILE A 48 -13.77 -5.53 -12.73
CA ILE A 48 -12.43 -5.08 -12.35
C ILE A 48 -12.40 -3.56 -12.24
N ARG A 49 -12.92 -2.83 -13.24
CA ARG A 49 -13.03 -1.37 -13.21
C ARG A 49 -13.78 -0.88 -11.98
N LYS A 50 -14.93 -1.50 -11.67
CA LYS A 50 -15.70 -1.14 -10.48
C LYS A 50 -14.87 -1.32 -9.20
N ALA A 51 -14.25 -2.48 -9.01
CA ALA A 51 -13.42 -2.75 -7.84
C ALA A 51 -12.19 -1.81 -7.75
N TYR A 52 -11.60 -1.47 -8.88
CA TYR A 52 -10.49 -0.52 -8.99
C TYR A 52 -10.90 0.88 -8.52
N LEU A 53 -12.02 1.41 -9.03
CA LEU A 53 -12.55 2.70 -8.64
C LEU A 53 -12.99 2.72 -7.17
N GLU A 54 -13.57 1.63 -6.68
CA GLU A 54 -13.92 1.48 -5.26
C GLU A 54 -12.69 1.50 -4.36
N ALA A 55 -11.58 0.88 -4.78
CA ALA A 55 -10.31 0.95 -4.07
C ALA A 55 -9.71 2.37 -4.09
N MET A 56 -9.73 3.06 -5.23
CA MET A 56 -9.31 4.47 -5.31
C MET A 56 -10.14 5.38 -4.40
N ALA A 57 -11.46 5.17 -4.34
CA ALA A 57 -12.36 5.93 -3.48
C ALA A 57 -12.04 5.80 -1.98
N THR A 58 -11.24 4.80 -1.58
CA THR A 58 -10.72 4.68 -0.21
C THR A 58 -9.50 5.56 0.07
N GLY A 59 -9.04 6.33 -0.92
CA GLY A 59 -7.85 7.18 -0.83
C GLY A 59 -6.56 6.40 -1.09
N ILE A 60 -6.61 5.37 -1.94
CA ILE A 60 -5.41 4.74 -2.53
C ILE A 60 -5.10 5.52 -3.82
N PRO A 61 -3.89 6.07 -3.97
CA PRO A 61 -3.54 6.84 -5.16
C PRO A 61 -3.54 5.98 -6.43
N GLU A 62 -3.94 6.58 -7.55
CA GLU A 62 -3.99 5.90 -8.85
C GLU A 62 -2.60 5.43 -9.28
N GLU A 63 -1.58 6.27 -9.06
CA GLU A 63 -0.17 6.00 -9.36
C GLU A 63 0.40 4.81 -8.57
N VAL A 64 -0.27 4.41 -7.49
CA VAL A 64 0.08 3.23 -6.69
C VAL A 64 -0.75 2.01 -7.11
N LEU A 65 -2.04 2.22 -7.38
CA LEU A 65 -2.97 1.13 -7.69
C LEU A 65 -2.84 0.62 -9.14
N PHE A 66 -2.62 1.51 -10.10
CA PHE A 66 -2.50 1.16 -11.52
C PHE A 66 -1.34 0.19 -11.79
N PRO A 67 -0.09 0.48 -11.36
CA PRO A 67 1.02 -0.45 -11.58
C PRO A 67 0.84 -1.78 -10.86
N PHE A 68 0.16 -1.76 -9.70
CA PHE A 68 -0.17 -2.99 -8.99
C PHE A 68 -1.13 -3.88 -9.79
N VAL A 69 -2.20 -3.31 -10.37
CA VAL A 69 -3.12 -4.10 -11.20
C VAL A 69 -2.44 -4.62 -12.46
N GLU A 70 -1.59 -3.82 -13.09
CA GLU A 70 -0.77 -4.27 -14.23
C GLU A 70 0.09 -5.48 -13.87
N ASP A 71 0.82 -5.43 -12.74
CA ASP A 71 1.65 -6.54 -12.28
C ASP A 71 0.83 -7.83 -12.09
N VAL A 72 -0.36 -7.70 -11.51
CA VAL A 72 -1.24 -8.83 -11.23
C VAL A 72 -1.85 -9.40 -12.51
N LEU A 73 -2.26 -8.55 -13.46
CA LEU A 73 -2.80 -8.97 -14.76
C LEU A 73 -1.76 -9.72 -15.60
N ARG A 74 -0.49 -9.30 -15.56
CA ARG A 74 0.62 -10.03 -16.21
C ARG A 74 0.71 -11.49 -15.78
N HIS A 75 0.27 -11.81 -14.57
CA HIS A 75 0.35 -13.14 -13.97
C HIS A 75 -1.00 -13.88 -13.95
N LYS A 76 -1.95 -13.41 -14.76
CA LYS A 76 -3.17 -14.13 -15.15
C LYS A 76 -4.08 -14.52 -13.98
N LEU A 77 -4.19 -13.68 -12.95
CA LEU A 77 -5.32 -13.79 -12.02
C LEU A 77 -6.61 -13.57 -12.82
N ASN A 78 -7.60 -14.44 -12.61
CA ASN A 78 -8.90 -14.27 -13.25
C ASN A 78 -9.66 -13.07 -12.65
N CYS A 79 -10.74 -12.64 -13.31
CA CYS A 79 -11.56 -11.50 -12.87
C CYS A 79 -11.96 -11.58 -11.39
N GLY A 80 -12.50 -12.73 -10.96
CA GLY A 80 -12.94 -12.91 -9.58
C GLY A 80 -11.78 -12.79 -8.57
N GLN A 81 -10.62 -13.31 -8.91
CA GLN A 81 -9.41 -13.21 -8.09
C GLN A 81 -8.90 -11.77 -8.01
N MET A 82 -8.88 -11.04 -9.12
CA MET A 82 -8.51 -9.63 -9.16
C MET A 82 -9.43 -8.79 -8.29
N VAL A 83 -10.75 -8.94 -8.46
CA VAL A 83 -11.75 -8.22 -7.68
C VAL A 83 -11.58 -8.48 -6.19
N ARG A 84 -11.31 -9.72 -5.77
CA ARG A 84 -11.06 -10.06 -4.36
C ARG A 84 -9.81 -9.40 -3.80
N VAL A 85 -8.71 -9.37 -4.56
CA VAL A 85 -7.47 -8.70 -4.12
C VAL A 85 -7.68 -7.20 -3.97
N LEU A 86 -8.40 -6.58 -4.90
CA LEU A 86 -8.77 -5.16 -4.83
C LEU A 86 -9.70 -4.85 -3.65
N ASP A 87 -10.71 -5.70 -3.41
CA ASP A 87 -11.60 -5.58 -2.24
C ASP A 87 -10.82 -5.66 -0.92
N VAL A 88 -9.94 -6.65 -0.79
CA VAL A 88 -9.05 -6.79 0.38
C VAL A 88 -8.24 -5.51 0.61
N THR A 89 -7.69 -4.94 -0.46
CA THR A 89 -6.87 -3.73 -0.39
C THR A 89 -7.72 -2.52 0.04
N ALA A 90 -8.91 -2.35 -0.55
CA ALA A 90 -9.85 -1.30 -0.18
C ALA A 90 -10.29 -1.42 1.29
N ARG A 91 -10.55 -2.64 1.77
CA ARG A 91 -10.93 -2.90 3.17
C ARG A 91 -9.80 -2.59 4.14
N LEU A 92 -8.55 -2.92 3.82
CA LEU A 92 -7.40 -2.51 4.63
C LEU A 92 -7.31 -0.99 4.72
N ARG A 93 -7.40 -0.31 3.59
CA ARG A 93 -7.31 1.16 3.56
C ARG A 93 -8.44 1.82 4.37
N LYS A 94 -9.68 1.37 4.22
CA LYS A 94 -10.83 1.85 5.03
C LYS A 94 -10.64 1.62 6.52
N ALA A 95 -9.93 0.57 6.90
CA ALA A 95 -9.61 0.25 8.29
C ALA A 95 -8.36 0.97 8.82
N ASP A 96 -7.77 1.87 8.03
CA ASP A 96 -6.48 2.53 8.27
C ASP A 96 -5.34 1.53 8.57
N LEU A 97 -5.34 0.41 7.85
CA LEU A 97 -4.32 -0.63 7.91
C LEU A 97 -3.38 -0.56 6.71
N PRO A 98 -2.13 -1.08 6.84
CA PRO A 98 -1.10 -0.97 5.82
C PRO A 98 -1.39 -1.85 4.59
N TYR A 99 -2.20 -1.32 3.66
CA TYR A 99 -2.62 -2.03 2.45
C TYR A 99 -1.45 -2.45 1.54
N PHE A 100 -0.34 -1.71 1.57
CA PHE A 100 0.85 -2.01 0.78
C PHE A 100 1.47 -3.38 1.13
N VAL A 101 1.23 -3.91 2.32
CA VAL A 101 1.69 -5.25 2.72
C VAL A 101 1.03 -6.32 1.85
N VAL A 102 -0.24 -6.14 1.48
CA VAL A 102 -0.93 -7.04 0.53
C VAL A 102 -0.31 -6.93 -0.85
N PHE A 103 0.05 -5.73 -1.31
CA PHE A 103 0.70 -5.56 -2.61
C PHE A 103 2.01 -6.32 -2.68
N SER A 104 2.88 -6.14 -1.67
CA SER A 104 4.13 -6.88 -1.56
C SER A 104 3.89 -8.38 -1.54
N LYS A 105 2.88 -8.87 -0.80
CA LYS A 105 2.62 -10.31 -0.70
C LYS A 105 2.07 -10.91 -1.97
N VAL A 106 1.16 -10.21 -2.65
CA VAL A 106 0.63 -10.61 -3.95
C VAL A 106 1.76 -10.66 -4.97
N ARG A 107 2.56 -9.59 -5.08
CA ARG A 107 3.75 -9.54 -5.96
C ARG A 107 4.75 -10.66 -5.68
N GLU A 108 4.99 -10.99 -4.42
CA GLU A 108 5.86 -12.11 -4.04
C GLU A 108 5.31 -13.45 -4.54
N GLY A 109 4.02 -13.72 -4.33
CA GLY A 109 3.40 -14.97 -4.78
C GLY A 109 3.39 -15.09 -6.31
N VAL A 110 3.06 -13.98 -6.97
CA VAL A 110 3.09 -13.76 -8.42
C VAL A 110 4.49 -14.02 -8.99
N ALA A 111 5.53 -13.40 -8.43
CA ALA A 111 6.92 -13.58 -8.86
C ALA A 111 7.46 -15.00 -8.62
N LYS A 112 6.87 -15.73 -7.66
CA LYS A 112 7.18 -17.14 -7.38
C LYS A 112 6.35 -18.12 -8.21
N GLU A 113 5.55 -17.63 -9.16
CA GLU A 113 4.62 -18.42 -9.96
C GLU A 113 3.69 -19.29 -9.10
N ALA A 114 3.34 -18.80 -7.91
CA ALA A 114 2.43 -19.52 -7.03
C ALA A 114 1.05 -19.66 -7.70
N PRO A 115 0.31 -20.76 -7.44
CA PRO A 115 -1.04 -20.91 -7.97
C PRO A 115 -1.91 -19.68 -7.66
N PRO A 116 -2.65 -19.11 -8.63
CA PRO A 116 -3.42 -17.88 -8.42
C PRO A 116 -4.35 -17.92 -7.20
N ALA A 117 -4.96 -19.07 -6.91
CA ALA A 117 -5.75 -19.27 -5.70
C ALA A 117 -4.95 -19.03 -4.42
N ARG A 118 -3.71 -19.54 -4.32
CA ARG A 118 -2.83 -19.33 -3.17
C ARG A 118 -2.39 -17.88 -3.01
N VAL A 119 -2.26 -17.14 -4.12
CA VAL A 119 -1.95 -15.70 -4.08
C VAL A 119 -3.11 -14.94 -3.43
N VAL A 120 -4.35 -15.23 -3.83
CA VAL A 120 -5.54 -14.60 -3.24
C VAL A 120 -5.70 -15.00 -1.77
N ASP A 121 -5.52 -16.29 -1.44
CA ASP A 121 -5.60 -16.77 -0.06
C ASP A 121 -4.55 -16.10 0.83
N ALA A 122 -3.35 -15.85 0.31
CA ALA A 122 -2.31 -15.11 1.02
C ALA A 122 -2.68 -13.64 1.28
N ALA A 123 -3.35 -12.98 0.33
CA ALA A 123 -3.86 -11.62 0.51
C ALA A 123 -4.94 -11.57 1.61
N GLU A 124 -5.88 -12.50 1.59
CA GLU A 124 -6.95 -12.63 2.60
C GLU A 124 -6.39 -12.97 3.99
N ALA A 125 -5.40 -13.88 4.06
CA ALA A 125 -4.71 -14.19 5.31
C ALA A 125 -3.99 -12.97 5.87
N LYS A 126 -3.37 -12.14 5.01
CA LYS A 126 -2.76 -10.87 5.43
C LYS A 126 -3.79 -9.87 5.93
N PHE A 127 -4.95 -9.77 5.28
CA PHE A 127 -6.06 -8.95 5.79
C PHE A 127 -6.46 -9.35 7.21
N LYS A 128 -6.68 -10.65 7.42
CA LYS A 128 -7.07 -11.19 8.73
C LYS A 128 -6.02 -10.88 9.79
N THR A 129 -4.75 -11.18 9.50
CA THR A 129 -3.65 -10.98 10.44
C THR A 129 -3.47 -9.50 10.79
N LEU A 130 -3.52 -8.59 9.82
CA LEU A 130 -3.45 -7.14 10.09
C LEU A 130 -4.65 -6.63 10.89
N SER A 131 -5.83 -7.21 10.68
CA SER A 131 -7.02 -6.89 11.46
C SER A 131 -6.86 -7.31 12.92
N GLU A 132 -6.34 -8.52 13.17
CA GLU A 132 -6.03 -9.01 14.51
C GLU A 132 -4.94 -8.16 15.19
N SER A 133 -3.92 -7.73 14.44
CA SER A 133 -2.89 -6.82 14.94
C SER A 133 -3.46 -5.51 15.48
N ARG A 134 -4.47 -4.94 14.80
CA ARG A 134 -5.14 -3.73 15.27
C ARG A 134 -5.81 -3.94 16.63
N ASP A 135 -6.41 -5.10 16.84
CA ASP A 135 -7.11 -5.40 18.08
C ASP A 135 -6.12 -5.60 19.24
N VAL A 136 -4.93 -6.15 18.97
CA VAL A 136 -3.79 -6.14 19.91
C VAL A 136 -3.39 -4.71 20.25
N LEU A 137 -3.17 -3.84 19.26
CA LEU A 137 -2.75 -2.46 19.49
C LEU A 137 -3.79 -1.65 20.28
N LYS A 138 -5.08 -1.84 20.00
CA LYS A 138 -6.17 -1.25 20.79
C LYS A 138 -6.12 -1.72 22.24
N SER A 139 -5.89 -3.01 22.47
CA SER A 139 -5.77 -3.58 23.81
C SER A 139 -4.58 -3.00 24.58
N LEU A 140 -3.42 -2.83 23.91
CA LEU A 140 -2.27 -2.14 24.49
C LEU A 140 -2.59 -0.67 24.80
N GLY A 141 -3.31 0.02 23.91
CA GLY A 141 -3.80 1.38 24.16
C GLY A 141 -4.67 1.48 25.42
N SER A 142 -5.58 0.53 25.63
CA SER A 142 -6.39 0.45 26.86
C SER A 142 -5.58 0.18 28.13
N LEU A 143 -4.39 -0.40 28.00
CA LEU A 143 -3.41 -0.58 29.09
C LEU A 143 -2.49 0.65 29.28
N GLY A 144 -2.70 1.71 28.51
CA GLY A 144 -1.97 2.97 28.61
C GLY A 144 -0.72 3.07 27.73
N TYR A 145 -0.45 2.09 26.87
CA TYR A 145 0.63 2.18 25.89
C TYR A 145 0.27 3.19 24.80
N SER A 146 1.25 3.97 24.33
CA SER A 146 1.08 4.90 23.22
C SER A 146 1.64 4.29 21.93
N VAL A 147 0.93 4.44 20.81
CA VAL A 147 1.37 3.93 19.51
C VAL A 147 1.72 5.12 18.62
N ARG A 148 3.01 5.30 18.32
CA ARG A 148 3.52 6.44 17.52
C ARG A 148 3.17 6.29 16.04
N ASP A 149 3.29 5.06 15.53
CA ASP A 149 3.04 4.71 14.14
C ASP A 149 2.12 3.47 14.10
N PRO A 150 0.79 3.67 14.05
CA PRO A 150 -0.18 2.58 14.08
C PRO A 150 -0.03 1.60 12.93
N GLN A 151 0.33 2.08 11.73
CA GLN A 151 0.44 1.23 10.56
C GLN A 151 1.68 0.33 10.66
N ASN A 152 2.84 0.89 11.00
CA ASN A 152 4.06 0.09 11.18
C ASN A 152 3.94 -0.84 12.40
N ALA A 153 3.34 -0.38 13.50
CA ALA A 153 3.05 -1.24 14.64
C ALA A 153 2.15 -2.43 14.25
N ALA A 154 1.15 -2.22 13.39
CA ALA A 154 0.30 -3.31 12.92
C ALA A 154 1.08 -4.34 12.08
N VAL A 155 2.03 -3.87 11.26
CA VAL A 155 2.96 -4.76 10.52
C VAL A 155 3.80 -5.58 11.50
N VAL A 156 4.41 -4.93 12.49
CA VAL A 156 5.26 -5.61 13.47
C VAL A 156 4.45 -6.64 14.27
N VAL A 157 3.28 -6.28 14.80
CA VAL A 157 2.40 -7.25 15.49
C VAL A 157 2.00 -8.40 14.57
N SER A 158 1.69 -8.12 13.30
CA SER A 158 1.27 -9.17 12.36
C SER A 158 2.37 -10.21 12.14
N SER A 159 3.64 -9.78 12.17
CA SER A 159 4.79 -10.68 12.06
C SER A 159 4.92 -11.62 13.24
N TYR A 160 4.50 -11.22 14.45
CA TYR A 160 4.47 -12.11 15.62
C TYR A 160 3.30 -13.09 15.52
N ILE A 161 2.11 -12.63 15.11
CA ILE A 161 0.96 -13.51 14.89
C ILE A 161 1.31 -14.59 13.85
N GLU A 162 2.00 -14.22 12.77
CA GLU A 162 2.47 -15.15 11.73
C GLU A 162 3.53 -16.15 12.22
N ARG A 163 4.26 -15.82 13.29
CA ARG A 163 5.20 -16.73 13.97
C ARG A 163 4.50 -17.65 14.98
N GLY A 164 3.18 -17.54 15.12
CA GLY A 164 2.36 -18.42 15.96
C GLY A 164 1.94 -17.84 17.31
N TYR A 165 2.27 -16.58 17.60
CA TYR A 165 1.82 -15.94 18.84
C TYR A 165 0.32 -15.64 18.79
N ALA A 166 -0.42 -16.05 19.83
CA ALA A 166 -1.82 -15.67 19.94
C ALA A 166 -1.94 -14.16 20.28
N PRO A 167 -2.89 -13.41 19.71
CA PRO A 167 -3.10 -11.99 20.03
C PRO A 167 -3.16 -11.68 21.54
N ALA A 168 -3.90 -12.49 22.30
CA ALA A 168 -4.03 -12.34 23.75
C ALA A 168 -2.72 -12.63 24.51
N GLU A 169 -1.89 -13.53 23.98
CA GLU A 169 -0.58 -13.85 24.53
C GLU A 169 0.36 -12.65 24.39
N ILE A 170 0.39 -12.00 23.21
CA ILE A 170 1.19 -10.80 22.96
C ILE A 170 0.86 -9.72 24.00
N VAL A 171 -0.43 -9.41 24.17
CA VAL A 171 -0.89 -8.41 25.16
C VAL A 171 -0.48 -8.80 26.58
N THR A 172 -0.69 -10.06 26.96
CA THR A 172 -0.39 -10.56 28.31
C THR A 172 1.11 -10.51 28.62
N GLN A 173 1.95 -10.92 27.67
CA GLN A 173 3.39 -10.90 27.82
C GLN A 173 3.92 -9.46 27.90
N ILE A 174 3.44 -8.55 27.06
CA ILE A 174 3.82 -7.12 27.11
C ILE A 174 3.39 -6.48 28.44
N ARG A 175 2.18 -6.76 28.92
CA ARG A 175 1.69 -6.25 30.21
C ARG A 175 2.57 -6.72 31.38
N ASN A 176 2.92 -8.00 31.40
CA ASN A 176 3.58 -8.61 32.55
C ASN A 176 5.10 -8.38 32.55
N LYS A 177 5.72 -8.32 31.37
CA LYS A 177 7.20 -8.28 31.21
C LYS A 177 7.72 -7.02 30.51
N GLY A 178 6.83 -6.13 30.06
CA GLY A 178 7.19 -5.04 29.15
C GLY A 178 7.40 -5.54 27.71
N ILE A 179 7.53 -4.59 26.77
CA ILE A 179 7.68 -4.89 25.34
C ILE A 179 8.91 -5.78 25.06
N GLU A 180 10.08 -5.36 25.55
CA GLU A 180 11.35 -6.07 25.32
C GLU A 180 11.42 -7.38 26.15
N GLY A 181 11.01 -7.34 27.41
CA GLY A 181 11.00 -8.53 28.27
C GLY A 181 9.99 -9.60 27.85
N GLY A 182 8.98 -9.24 27.06
CA GLY A 182 8.05 -10.16 26.40
C GLY A 182 8.56 -10.74 25.08
N GLY A 183 9.77 -10.38 24.64
CA GLY A 183 10.31 -10.83 23.36
C GLY A 183 9.80 -10.06 22.14
N PHE A 184 9.15 -8.92 22.35
CA PHE A 184 8.59 -8.08 21.28
C PHE A 184 9.43 -6.83 21.00
N ALA A 185 10.76 -6.93 21.08
CA ALA A 185 11.67 -5.79 20.97
C ALA A 185 11.44 -4.93 19.70
N ALA A 186 11.02 -5.53 18.57
CA ALA A 186 10.70 -4.77 17.37
C ALA A 186 9.54 -3.76 17.55
N LEU A 187 8.68 -3.92 18.57
CA LEU A 187 7.62 -2.97 18.89
C LEU A 187 8.11 -1.75 19.67
N SER A 188 9.27 -1.78 20.34
CA SER A 188 9.71 -0.66 21.17
C SER A 188 10.04 0.61 20.36
N GLY A 189 10.31 0.46 19.06
CA GLY A 189 10.48 1.58 18.13
C GLY A 189 9.18 2.31 17.76
N VAL A 190 8.01 1.69 17.99
CA VAL A 190 6.70 2.18 17.52
C VAL A 190 5.61 2.20 18.60
N VAL A 191 5.83 1.52 19.71
CA VAL A 191 4.95 1.48 20.88
C VAL A 191 5.75 1.87 22.11
N GLU A 192 5.21 2.80 22.89
CA GLU A 192 5.84 3.30 24.11
C GLU A 192 5.17 2.74 25.36
N ASN A 193 5.98 2.55 26.40
CA ASN A 193 5.50 2.12 27.70
C ASN A 193 4.49 3.13 28.30
N PRO A 194 3.58 2.66 29.17
CA PRO A 194 2.62 3.54 29.81
C PRO A 194 3.32 4.66 30.57
N VAL A 195 2.88 5.89 30.35
CA VAL A 195 3.36 7.02 31.14
C VAL A 195 2.96 6.76 32.59
N LYS A 196 3.95 6.52 33.46
CA LYS A 196 3.74 6.40 34.90
C LYS A 196 3.19 7.75 35.38
N ARG A 197 1.85 7.86 35.51
CA ARG A 197 1.26 8.99 36.23
C ARG A 197 1.73 8.86 37.67
N LYS A 198 2.54 9.82 38.14
CA LYS A 198 2.85 9.94 39.56
C LYS A 198 1.50 10.08 40.27
N ALA A 199 1.19 9.14 41.17
CA ALA A 199 0.07 9.31 42.08
C ALA A 199 0.35 10.59 42.89
N HIS A 200 -0.54 11.57 42.76
CA HIS A 200 -0.56 12.77 43.60
C HIS A 200 -1.21 12.44 44.94
#